data_AF-A0A482D5U3-F1
#
_entry.id   AF-A0A482D5U3-F1
#
_cell.length_a   1.000
_cell.length_b   1.000
_cell.length_c   1.000
_cell.angle_alpha   90.00
_cell.angle_beta   90.00
_cell.angle_gamma   90.00
#
_symmetry.space_group_name_H-M   'P 1'
#
loop_
_entity.id
_entity.type
_entity.pdbx_description
1 polymer ?
#
loop_
_entity_poly.entity_id
_entity_poly.type
_entity_poly.pdbx_seq_one_letter_code
_entity_poly.pdbx_strand_id
1 'polypeptide(L)'
;MENLAREVGLFPQLFYYYWEREILVYAREAAIRLKDKVPFKDRVPWDHVGPLTLWELQSYVVTGILLVAAVFVSVWFAIVVGALLALVGAPVYNNLRRQDYLPDVLGHKTLKLRSTKGTLIVGWVCGLTLYVLKFLLAGFQATIFTRLVGNIIEKPNVWWKKIVRWAALSVGLVHFGVSTSHHLLNRAGYSEKKVFRLSVAGSVVNALWRVSSGAAAIKALAGFINPITFI
;
A
#
# COMPACT_ATOMS: atom_id res chain seq x y z
N MET A 1 34.94 0.35 9.32
CA MET A 1 33.55 -0.13 9.34
C MET A 1 32.57 0.96 9.79
N GLU A 2 32.83 1.69 10.89
CA GLU A 2 31.97 2.82 11.33
C GLU A 2 31.89 4.00 10.34
N ASN A 3 32.98 4.31 9.63
CA ASN A 3 32.97 5.42 8.66
C ASN A 3 32.15 5.12 7.40
N LEU A 4 32.04 3.85 6.99
CA LEU A 4 31.21 3.44 5.85
C LEU A 4 29.70 3.51 6.19
N ALA A 5 29.33 3.29 7.45
CA ALA A 5 27.95 3.41 7.91
C ALA A 5 27.45 4.86 7.98
N ARG A 6 28.35 5.84 8.17
CA ARG A 6 28.03 7.27 8.13
C ARG A 6 27.88 7.82 6.70
N GLU A 7 28.71 7.37 5.76
CA GLU A 7 28.66 7.86 4.37
C GLU A 7 27.50 7.27 3.56
N VAL A 8 27.02 6.06 3.90
CA VAL A 8 25.92 5.38 3.16
C VAL A 8 24.53 5.74 3.70
N GLY A 9 24.40 6.67 4.66
CA GLY A 9 23.10 7.14 5.13
C GLY A 9 22.24 6.04 5.77
N LEU A 10 22.88 5.03 6.39
CA LEU A 10 22.21 3.93 7.08
C LEU A 10 21.75 4.34 8.49
N PHE A 11 20.91 5.36 8.56
CA PHE A 11 19.95 5.49 9.66
C PHE A 11 18.53 5.50 9.12
N PRO A 12 17.97 4.32 8.76
CA PRO A 12 16.59 4.20 8.36
C PRO A 12 15.64 4.79 9.40
N GLN A 13 16.01 4.77 10.69
CA GLN A 13 15.20 5.25 11.81
C GLN A 13 15.19 6.78 11.94
N LEU A 14 16.33 7.47 11.73
CA LEU A 14 16.37 8.94 11.71
C LEU A 14 15.78 9.48 10.40
N PHE A 15 16.00 8.79 9.28
CA PHE A 15 15.32 9.12 8.03
C PHE A 15 13.81 8.93 8.20
N TYR A 16 13.33 7.81 8.76
CA TYR A 16 11.90 7.62 9.05
C TYR A 16 11.35 8.72 9.95
N TYR A 17 12.04 9.06 11.04
CA TYR A 17 11.55 10.01 12.03
C TYR A 17 11.53 11.46 11.53
N TYR A 18 12.59 11.91 10.82
CA TYR A 18 12.61 13.24 10.21
C TYR A 18 11.67 13.34 9.00
N TRP A 19 11.63 12.30 8.17
CA TRP A 19 10.76 12.24 7.00
C TRP A 19 9.28 12.15 7.39
N GLU A 20 8.92 11.38 8.42
CA GLU A 20 7.55 11.30 8.98
C GLU A 20 7.11 12.65 9.54
N ARG A 21 7.99 13.35 10.26
CA ARG A 21 7.70 14.68 10.80
C ARG A 21 7.53 15.71 9.69
N GLU A 22 8.41 15.74 8.71
CA GLU A 22 8.33 16.71 7.62
C GLU A 22 7.17 16.41 6.66
N ILE A 23 6.89 15.15 6.33
CA ILE A 23 5.73 14.79 5.51
C ILE A 23 4.43 15.14 6.19
N LEU A 24 4.29 14.85 7.49
CA LEU A 24 3.08 15.21 8.23
C LEU A 24 2.93 16.72 8.35
N VAL A 25 4.02 17.47 8.49
CA VAL A 25 4.00 18.94 8.49
C VAL A 25 3.65 19.49 7.11
N TYR A 26 4.29 19.03 6.04
CA TYR A 26 4.00 19.46 4.66
C TYR A 26 2.58 19.09 4.21
N ALA A 27 2.11 17.88 4.51
CA ALA A 27 0.75 17.46 4.20
C ALA A 27 -0.28 18.28 4.99
N ARG A 28 0.01 18.59 6.27
CA ARG A 28 -0.83 19.46 7.10
C ARG A 28 -0.86 20.90 6.59
N GLU A 29 0.29 21.46 6.22
CA GLU A 29 0.37 22.82 5.66
C GLU A 29 -0.32 22.94 4.30
N ALA A 30 -0.17 21.93 3.43
CA ALA A 30 -0.86 21.85 2.15
C ALA A 30 -2.40 21.75 2.35
N ALA A 31 -2.85 20.92 3.30
CA ALA A 31 -4.26 20.79 3.66
C ALA A 31 -4.84 22.11 4.24
N ILE A 32 -4.07 22.83 5.06
CA ILE A 32 -4.46 24.14 5.60
C ILE A 32 -4.59 25.18 4.48
N ARG A 33 -3.61 25.26 3.55
CA ARG A 33 -3.68 26.21 2.43
C ARG A 33 -4.83 25.92 1.45
N LEU A 34 -5.21 24.65 1.30
CA LEU A 34 -6.34 24.22 0.47
C LEU A 34 -7.69 24.44 1.18
N LYS A 35 -7.70 24.43 2.52
CA LYS A 35 -8.90 24.65 3.35
C LYS A 35 -9.52 26.04 3.14
N ASP A 36 -8.71 27.04 2.83
CA ASP A 36 -9.18 28.43 2.70
C ASP A 36 -9.66 28.80 1.29
N LYS A 37 -9.47 27.93 0.29
CA LYS A 37 -9.77 28.22 -1.12
C LYS A 37 -10.98 27.49 -1.70
N VAL A 38 -11.61 26.56 -0.97
CA VAL A 38 -12.70 25.72 -1.51
C VAL A 38 -13.91 25.65 -0.55
N PRO A 39 -15.12 26.05 -0.98
CA PRO A 39 -16.32 26.06 -0.13
C PRO A 39 -16.72 24.66 0.37
N PHE A 40 -17.21 24.65 1.60
CA PHE A 40 -17.02 23.59 2.60
C PHE A 40 -17.91 22.33 2.49
N LYS A 41 -18.69 22.13 1.42
CA LYS A 41 -19.78 21.13 1.44
C LYS A 41 -19.54 19.83 0.65
N ASP A 42 -18.55 19.80 -0.25
CA ASP A 42 -18.31 18.66 -1.15
C ASP A 42 -16.82 18.28 -1.24
N ARG A 43 -16.10 18.27 -0.11
CA ARG A 43 -14.67 17.94 -0.13
C ARG A 43 -14.46 16.45 -0.41
N VAL A 44 -13.88 16.16 -1.57
CA VAL A 44 -12.92 15.06 -1.69
C VAL A 44 -11.89 15.25 -0.57
N PRO A 45 -11.58 14.22 0.22
CA PRO A 45 -10.67 14.33 1.36
C PRO A 45 -9.21 14.45 0.87
N TRP A 46 -8.87 15.55 0.21
CA TRP A 46 -7.53 15.84 -0.31
C TRP A 46 -6.48 15.87 0.81
N ASP A 47 -6.91 16.29 2.00
CA ASP A 47 -6.18 16.28 3.27
C ASP A 47 -5.61 14.88 3.60
N HIS A 48 -6.24 13.83 3.05
CA HIS A 48 -5.91 12.43 3.28
C HIS A 48 -5.29 11.75 2.04
N VAL A 49 -5.39 12.37 0.85
CA VAL A 49 -4.77 11.86 -0.40
C VAL A 49 -3.26 12.06 -0.37
N GLY A 50 -2.77 13.20 0.13
CA GLY A 50 -1.33 13.50 0.21
C GLY A 50 -0.54 12.48 1.04
N PRO A 51 -0.89 12.27 2.33
CA PRO A 51 -0.21 11.30 3.19
C PRO A 51 -0.19 9.88 2.62
N LEU A 52 -1.32 9.46 2.03
CA LEU A 52 -1.44 8.17 1.37
C LEU A 52 -0.55 8.06 0.12
N THR A 53 -0.52 9.08 -0.71
CA THR A 53 0.32 9.11 -1.93
C THR A 53 1.80 8.99 -1.54
N LEU A 54 2.21 9.71 -0.50
CA LEU A 54 3.56 9.65 0.02
C LEU A 54 3.89 8.29 0.62
N TRP A 55 2.94 7.67 1.32
CA TRP A 55 3.09 6.30 1.85
C TRP A 55 3.33 5.27 0.74
N GLU A 56 2.53 5.31 -0.32
CA GLU A 56 2.67 4.40 -1.45
C GLU A 56 3.98 4.67 -2.22
N LEU A 57 4.33 5.94 -2.46
CA LEU A 57 5.59 6.31 -3.11
C LEU A 57 6.81 5.81 -2.33
N GLN A 58 6.82 6.02 -1.01
CA GLN A 58 7.88 5.52 -0.13
C GLN A 58 7.95 3.98 -0.17
N SER A 59 6.81 3.29 -0.21
CA SER A 59 6.76 1.83 -0.34
C SER A 59 7.39 1.34 -1.66
N TYR A 60 7.19 2.05 -2.77
CA TYR A 60 7.83 1.73 -4.06
C TYR A 60 9.34 1.95 -4.01
N VAL A 61 9.79 3.09 -3.49
CA VAL A 61 11.23 3.42 -3.38
C VAL A 61 11.95 2.39 -2.51
N VAL A 62 11.39 2.06 -1.34
CA VAL A 62 11.94 1.03 -0.44
C VAL A 62 11.99 -0.33 -1.13
N THR A 63 10.93 -0.72 -1.84
CA THR A 63 10.93 -1.99 -2.60
C THR A 63 12.04 -2.01 -3.66
N GLY A 64 12.23 -0.91 -4.39
CA GLY A 64 13.31 -0.78 -5.37
C GLY A 64 14.70 -0.94 -4.73
N ILE A 65 14.96 -0.25 -3.62
CA ILE A 65 16.22 -0.36 -2.87
C ILE A 65 16.44 -1.81 -2.40
N LEU A 66 15.41 -2.48 -1.88
CA LEU A 66 15.52 -3.87 -1.45
C LEU A 66 15.82 -4.83 -2.60
N LEU A 67 15.24 -4.60 -3.79
CA LEU A 67 15.56 -5.40 -4.98
C LEU A 67 17.00 -5.18 -5.43
N VAL A 68 17.49 -3.93 -5.45
CA VAL A 68 18.89 -3.61 -5.73
C VAL A 68 19.80 -4.29 -4.70
N ALA A 69 19.49 -4.20 -3.41
CA ALA A 69 20.24 -4.89 -2.36
C ALA A 69 20.22 -6.43 -2.53
N ALA A 70 19.10 -7.00 -2.98
CA ALA A 70 18.99 -8.44 -3.23
C ALA A 70 19.92 -8.90 -4.37
N VAL A 71 20.10 -8.07 -5.39
CA VAL A 71 20.96 -8.35 -6.55
C VAL A 71 22.44 -8.13 -6.24
N PHE A 72 22.77 -6.98 -5.65
CA PHE A 72 24.16 -6.54 -5.52
C PHE A 72 24.82 -6.90 -4.18
N VAL A 73 24.02 -7.18 -3.13
CA VAL A 73 24.54 -7.50 -1.79
C VAL A 73 24.22 -8.95 -1.42
N SER A 74 22.95 -9.25 -1.16
CA SER A 74 22.48 -10.60 -0.80
C SER A 74 20.95 -10.62 -0.69
N VAL A 75 20.33 -11.67 -1.25
CA VAL A 75 18.89 -11.92 -1.11
C VAL A 75 18.49 -12.07 0.36
N TRP A 76 19.30 -12.74 1.18
CA TRP A 76 19.02 -12.92 2.60
C TRP A 76 19.09 -11.60 3.38
N PHE A 77 20.04 -10.75 3.04
CA PHE A 77 20.13 -9.40 3.62
C PHE A 77 18.88 -8.58 3.28
N ALA A 78 18.48 -8.54 2.01
CA ALA A 78 17.28 -7.82 1.58
C ALA A 78 16.00 -8.38 2.22
N ILE A 79 15.91 -9.69 2.42
CA ILE A 79 14.83 -10.36 3.14
C ILE A 79 14.75 -9.86 4.59
N VAL A 80 15.86 -9.88 5.32
CA VAL A 80 15.89 -9.48 6.74
C VAL A 80 15.54 -7.99 6.87
N VAL A 81 16.16 -7.13 6.07
CA VAL A 81 15.89 -5.69 6.08
C VAL A 81 14.43 -5.41 5.71
N GLY A 82 13.91 -6.07 4.66
CA GLY A 82 12.51 -5.94 4.24
C GLY A 82 11.52 -6.39 5.33
N ALA A 83 11.80 -7.50 6.00
CA ALA A 83 10.98 -7.99 7.12
C ALA A 83 10.99 -7.01 8.30
N LEU A 84 12.16 -6.46 8.66
CA LEU A 84 12.27 -5.45 9.72
C LEU A 84 11.51 -4.16 9.37
N LEU A 85 11.66 -3.67 8.13
CA LEU A 85 10.91 -2.50 7.66
C LEU A 85 9.40 -2.76 7.65
N ALA A 86 8.96 -3.96 7.27
CA ALA A 86 7.55 -4.35 7.33
C ALA A 86 7.02 -4.40 8.77
N LEU A 87 7.82 -4.89 9.72
CA LEU A 87 7.49 -4.93 11.15
C LEU A 87 7.33 -3.54 11.77
N VAL A 88 7.97 -2.51 11.22
CA VAL A 88 7.82 -1.11 11.67
C VAL A 88 6.72 -0.40 10.89
N GLY A 89 6.74 -0.50 9.57
CA GLY A 89 5.81 0.18 8.68
C GLY A 89 4.37 -0.27 8.85
N ALA A 90 4.12 -1.57 9.05
CA ALA A 90 2.75 -2.06 9.21
C ALA A 90 2.08 -1.54 10.50
N PRO A 91 2.72 -1.54 11.68
CA PRO A 91 2.18 -0.88 12.86
C PRO A 91 1.94 0.62 12.68
N VAL A 92 2.87 1.35 12.05
CA VAL A 92 2.72 2.78 11.77
C VAL A 92 1.49 3.03 10.88
N TYR A 93 1.36 2.29 9.78
CA TYR A 93 0.18 2.37 8.90
C TYR A 93 -1.11 2.14 9.68
N ASN A 94 -1.18 1.06 10.46
CA ASN A 94 -2.37 0.73 11.25
C ASN A 94 -2.68 1.81 12.29
N ASN A 95 -1.66 2.42 12.90
CA ASN A 95 -1.85 3.51 13.84
C ASN A 95 -2.40 4.77 13.16
N LEU A 96 -1.80 5.18 12.04
CA LEU A 96 -2.28 6.31 11.24
C LEU A 96 -3.70 6.08 10.71
N ARG A 97 -4.03 4.82 10.38
CA ARG A 97 -5.37 4.43 9.94
C ARG A 97 -6.40 4.51 11.06
N ARG A 98 -6.03 4.10 12.28
CA ARG A 98 -6.89 4.21 13.48
C ARG A 98 -7.13 5.65 13.92
N GLN A 99 -6.20 6.54 13.63
CA GLN A 99 -6.30 7.97 13.90
C GLN A 99 -6.99 8.73 12.75
N ASP A 100 -7.61 8.01 11.80
CA ASP A 100 -8.29 8.56 10.61
C ASP A 100 -7.40 9.44 9.69
N TYR A 101 -6.06 9.39 9.83
CA TYR A 101 -5.15 10.16 9.00
C TYR A 101 -5.02 9.61 7.58
N LEU A 102 -5.06 8.28 7.41
CA LEU A 102 -5.01 7.62 6.10
C LEU A 102 -6.41 7.16 5.69
N PRO A 103 -6.92 7.43 4.47
CA PRO A 103 -8.23 6.98 4.02
C PRO A 103 -8.15 5.56 3.42
N ASP A 104 -9.24 4.79 3.48
CA ASP A 104 -9.33 3.52 2.73
C ASP A 104 -9.73 3.78 1.28
N VAL A 105 -8.71 3.77 0.45
CA VAL A 105 -8.73 4.00 -1.00
C VAL A 105 -9.63 2.97 -1.71
N LEU A 106 -9.57 1.73 -1.26
CA LEU A 106 -10.28 0.60 -1.84
C LEU A 106 -11.74 0.54 -1.33
N GLY A 107 -12.00 1.17 -0.19
CA GLY A 107 -13.33 1.40 0.38
C GLY A 107 -14.28 2.12 -0.58
N HIS A 108 -15.44 1.51 -0.82
CA HIS A 108 -16.52 2.07 -1.64
C HIS A 108 -17.49 2.92 -0.80
N LYS A 109 -16.96 3.86 0.00
CA LYS A 109 -17.79 5.03 0.37
C LYS A 109 -17.81 5.94 -0.85
N THR A 110 -18.62 5.58 -1.84
CA THR A 110 -18.98 6.48 -2.94
C THR A 110 -19.62 7.70 -2.29
N LEU A 111 -18.98 8.86 -2.44
CA LEU A 111 -19.62 10.15 -2.19
C LEU A 111 -20.91 10.15 -3.00
N LYS A 112 -22.06 9.96 -2.32
CA LYS A 112 -23.37 10.07 -2.96
C LYS A 112 -23.59 11.55 -3.23
N LEU A 113 -23.08 12.03 -4.37
CA LEU A 113 -23.39 13.35 -4.89
C LEU A 113 -24.91 13.39 -5.13
N ARG A 114 -25.60 14.32 -4.45
CA ARG A 114 -27.04 14.50 -4.60
C ARG A 114 -27.28 15.05 -6.00
N SER A 115 -27.80 14.20 -6.90
CA SER A 115 -27.94 14.50 -8.32
C SER A 115 -29.01 15.58 -8.56
N THR A 116 -28.57 16.80 -8.81
CA THR A 116 -29.38 17.83 -9.49
C THR A 116 -29.12 17.68 -10.99
N LYS A 117 -30.13 17.88 -11.85
CA LYS A 117 -30.04 17.52 -13.29
C LYS A 117 -28.88 18.18 -14.07
N GLY A 118 -28.25 19.25 -13.55
CA GLY A 118 -27.03 19.87 -14.10
C GLY A 118 -25.70 19.42 -13.48
N THR A 119 -25.72 18.67 -12.36
CA THR A 119 -24.53 18.20 -11.63
C THR A 119 -24.04 16.82 -12.13
N LEU A 120 -24.73 16.23 -13.11
CA LEU A 120 -24.50 14.87 -13.60
C LEU A 120 -23.15 14.71 -14.31
N ILE A 121 -22.77 15.67 -15.16
CA ILE A 121 -21.50 15.64 -15.90
C ILE A 121 -20.33 15.91 -14.94
N VAL A 122 -20.45 16.93 -14.08
CA VAL A 122 -19.42 17.27 -13.08
C VAL A 122 -19.24 16.12 -12.09
N GLY A 123 -20.32 15.48 -11.65
CA GLY A 123 -20.28 14.30 -10.80
C GLY A 123 -19.66 13.08 -11.48
N TRP A 124 -19.90 12.89 -12.78
CA TRP A 124 -19.25 11.85 -13.58
C TRP A 124 -17.75 12.06 -13.71
N VAL A 125 -17.32 13.28 -14.07
CA VAL A 125 -15.90 13.63 -14.21
C VAL A 125 -15.20 13.49 -12.87
N CYS A 126 -15.77 14.03 -11.78
CA CYS A 126 -15.19 13.90 -10.45
C CYS A 126 -15.14 12.43 -9.99
N GLY A 127 -16.19 11.65 -10.25
CA GLY A 127 -16.24 10.22 -9.99
C GLY A 127 -15.16 9.45 -10.75
N LEU A 128 -14.96 9.75 -12.04
CA LEU A 128 -13.93 9.16 -12.88
C LEU A 128 -12.52 9.52 -12.39
N THR A 129 -12.26 10.80 -12.08
CA THR A 129 -10.97 11.25 -11.55
C THR A 129 -10.64 10.55 -10.23
N LEU A 130 -11.60 10.44 -9.31
CA LEU A 130 -11.42 9.72 -8.06
C LEU A 130 -11.14 8.24 -8.29
N TYR A 131 -11.79 7.64 -9.28
CA TYR A 131 -11.59 6.24 -9.62
C TYR A 131 -10.21 5.98 -10.21
N VAL A 132 -9.75 6.83 -11.13
CA VAL A 132 -8.40 6.79 -11.71
C VAL A 132 -7.35 7.01 -10.62
N LEU A 133 -7.58 7.96 -9.71
CA LEU A 133 -6.68 8.23 -8.60
C LEU A 133 -6.58 7.04 -7.65
N LYS A 134 -7.71 6.41 -7.29
CA LYS A 134 -7.73 5.16 -6.49
C LYS A 134 -6.94 4.05 -7.18
N PHE A 135 -7.06 3.96 -8.50
CA PHE A 135 -6.41 2.96 -9.32
C PHE A 135 -4.89 3.16 -9.39
N LEU A 136 -4.44 4.40 -9.50
CA LEU A 136 -3.02 4.77 -9.46
C LEU A 136 -2.42 4.52 -8.07
N LEU A 137 -3.15 4.88 -7.01
CA LEU A 137 -2.66 4.77 -5.63
C LEU A 137 -2.65 3.33 -5.11
N ALA A 138 -3.74 2.58 -5.28
CA ALA A 138 -3.81 1.21 -4.82
C ALA A 138 -3.19 0.20 -5.80
N GLY A 139 -3.02 0.60 -7.06
CA GLY A 139 -2.58 -0.25 -8.15
C GLY A 139 -3.72 -0.98 -8.86
N PHE A 140 -3.53 -1.21 -10.17
CA PHE A 140 -4.44 -1.95 -11.06
C PHE A 140 -4.80 -3.32 -10.47
N GLN A 141 -3.77 -4.09 -10.09
CA GLN A 141 -3.91 -5.47 -9.62
C GLN A 141 -4.71 -5.55 -8.32
N ALA A 142 -4.43 -4.69 -7.34
CA ALA A 142 -5.16 -4.68 -6.07
C ALA A 142 -6.62 -4.26 -6.25
N THR A 143 -6.89 -3.31 -7.15
CA THR A 143 -8.26 -2.85 -7.42
C THR A 143 -9.10 -3.96 -8.07
N ILE A 144 -8.54 -4.68 -9.04
CA ILE A 144 -9.24 -5.81 -9.67
C ILE A 144 -9.44 -6.95 -8.67
N PHE A 145 -8.38 -7.31 -7.94
CA PHE A 145 -8.44 -8.38 -6.96
C PHE A 145 -9.51 -8.14 -5.89
N THR A 146 -9.52 -6.95 -5.29
CA THR A 146 -10.50 -6.59 -4.24
C THR A 146 -11.94 -6.59 -4.74
N ARG A 147 -12.18 -6.32 -6.03
CA ARG A 147 -13.51 -6.44 -6.65
C ARG A 147 -13.92 -7.88 -6.89
N LEU A 148 -13.04 -8.66 -7.51
CA LEU A 148 -13.30 -10.07 -7.83
C LEU A 148 -13.56 -10.87 -6.55
N VAL A 149 -12.80 -10.59 -5.50
CA VAL A 149 -12.81 -11.36 -4.27
C VAL A 149 -13.77 -10.78 -3.22
N GLY A 150 -14.26 -9.55 -3.41
CA GLY A 150 -15.13 -8.87 -2.45
C GLY A 150 -16.34 -9.69 -2.01
N ASN A 151 -17.08 -10.28 -2.96
CA ASN A 151 -18.26 -11.10 -2.69
C ASN A 151 -17.91 -12.43 -2.00
N ILE A 152 -16.70 -12.95 -2.25
CA ILE A 152 -16.20 -14.21 -1.68
C ILE A 152 -15.84 -14.00 -0.20
N ILE A 153 -15.33 -12.83 0.14
CA ILE A 153 -14.81 -12.52 1.48
C ILE A 153 -15.92 -12.16 2.49
N GLU A 154 -16.96 -11.44 2.07
CA GLU A 154 -17.94 -10.83 2.98
C GLU A 154 -18.82 -11.85 3.74
N LYS A 155 -19.33 -12.91 3.09
CA LYS A 155 -20.27 -13.86 3.73
C LYS A 155 -20.14 -15.31 3.22
N PRO A 156 -19.20 -16.12 3.77
CA PRO A 156 -19.12 -17.53 3.42
C PRO A 156 -20.18 -18.35 4.18
N ASN A 157 -21.30 -18.68 3.52
CA ASN A 157 -22.35 -19.51 4.12
C ASN A 157 -22.05 -21.02 4.11
N VAL A 158 -21.07 -21.48 3.32
CA VAL A 158 -20.77 -22.91 3.11
C VAL A 158 -19.29 -23.20 3.41
N TRP A 159 -18.96 -24.41 3.88
CA TRP A 159 -17.60 -24.79 4.29
C TRP A 159 -16.55 -24.58 3.20
N TRP A 160 -16.83 -24.96 1.95
CA TRP A 160 -15.90 -24.74 0.83
C TRP A 160 -15.70 -23.23 0.55
N LYS A 161 -16.73 -22.40 0.74
CA LYS A 161 -16.61 -20.93 0.65
C LYS A 161 -15.71 -20.37 1.73
N LYS A 162 -15.63 -21.00 2.91
CA LYS A 162 -14.66 -20.62 3.95
C LYS A 162 -13.23 -20.89 3.48
N ILE A 163 -12.98 -22.04 2.84
CA ILE A 163 -11.66 -22.38 2.27
C ILE A 163 -11.28 -21.37 1.18
N VAL A 164 -12.19 -21.08 0.24
CA VAL A 164 -11.93 -20.10 -0.82
C VAL A 164 -11.69 -18.70 -0.24
N ARG A 165 -12.46 -18.29 0.79
CA ARG A 165 -12.22 -17.04 1.51
C ARG A 165 -10.82 -17.01 2.13
N TRP A 166 -10.41 -18.08 2.81
CA TRP A 166 -9.08 -18.17 3.42
C TRP A 166 -7.98 -18.09 2.35
N ALA A 167 -8.12 -18.86 1.27
CA ALA A 167 -7.17 -18.82 0.15
C ALA A 167 -7.07 -17.41 -0.44
N ALA A 168 -8.20 -16.75 -0.68
CA ALA A 168 -8.19 -15.42 -1.26
C ALA A 168 -7.65 -14.34 -0.29
N LEU A 169 -7.91 -14.47 1.01
CA LEU A 169 -7.27 -13.62 2.02
C LEU A 169 -5.76 -13.86 2.06
N SER A 170 -5.31 -15.11 2.05
CA SER A 170 -3.89 -15.45 2.04
C SER A 170 -3.18 -14.91 0.81
N VAL A 171 -3.75 -15.10 -0.39
CA VAL A 171 -3.24 -14.48 -1.62
C VAL A 171 -3.18 -12.97 -1.47
N GLY A 172 -4.24 -12.38 -0.91
CA GLY A 172 -4.33 -10.96 -0.62
C GLY A 172 -3.17 -10.43 0.24
N LEU A 173 -2.92 -11.11 1.36
CA LEU A 173 -1.86 -10.77 2.32
C LEU A 173 -0.45 -11.01 1.76
N VAL A 174 -0.28 -12.03 0.93
CA VAL A 174 1.03 -12.40 0.35
C VAL A 174 1.41 -11.46 -0.79
N HIS A 175 0.46 -11.04 -1.62
CA HIS A 175 0.75 -10.29 -2.86
C HIS A 175 0.64 -8.77 -2.71
N PHE A 176 -0.30 -8.31 -1.88
CA PHE A 176 -0.58 -6.89 -1.75
C PHE A 176 -0.02 -6.30 -0.45
N GLY A 177 0.24 -4.99 -0.49
CA GLY A 177 0.78 -4.26 0.65
C GLY A 177 -0.20 -4.15 1.83
N VAL A 178 0.27 -3.47 2.87
CA VAL A 178 -0.45 -3.27 4.14
C VAL A 178 -1.83 -2.64 3.93
N SER A 179 -1.97 -1.72 2.97
CA SER A 179 -3.22 -0.99 2.68
C SER A 179 -4.32 -1.91 2.16
N THR A 180 -4.03 -2.69 1.12
CA THR A 180 -4.95 -3.70 0.57
C THR A 180 -5.24 -4.82 1.57
N SER A 181 -4.22 -5.27 2.29
CA SER A 181 -4.36 -6.28 3.35
C SER A 181 -5.36 -5.83 4.41
N HIS A 182 -5.20 -4.60 4.90
CA HIS A 182 -6.11 -3.99 5.87
C HIS A 182 -7.54 -3.90 5.33
N HIS A 183 -7.71 -3.43 4.09
CA HIS A 183 -9.03 -3.36 3.44
C HIS A 183 -9.71 -4.73 3.34
N LEU A 184 -8.99 -5.75 2.85
CA LEU A 184 -9.53 -7.11 2.70
C LEU A 184 -9.92 -7.73 4.04
N LEU A 185 -9.11 -7.54 5.08
CA LEU A 185 -9.37 -8.05 6.42
C LEU A 185 -10.58 -7.34 7.07
N ASN A 186 -10.69 -6.02 6.90
CA ASN A 186 -11.86 -5.26 7.36
C ASN A 186 -13.13 -5.72 6.63
N ARG A 187 -13.05 -5.88 5.31
CA ARG A 187 -14.16 -6.37 4.49
C ARG A 187 -14.59 -7.79 4.85
N ALA A 188 -13.67 -8.61 5.37
CA ALA A 188 -13.95 -9.94 5.88
C ALA A 188 -14.66 -9.93 7.25
N GLY A 189 -14.84 -8.78 7.88
CA GLY A 189 -15.44 -8.64 9.21
C GLY A 189 -14.52 -9.08 10.35
N TYR A 190 -13.19 -9.04 10.16
CA TYR A 190 -12.27 -9.23 11.29
C TYR A 190 -12.31 -8.03 12.25
N SER A 191 -12.08 -8.30 13.53
CA SER A 191 -11.93 -7.24 14.53
C SER A 191 -10.63 -6.47 14.34
N GLU A 192 -10.60 -5.19 14.74
CA GLU A 192 -9.43 -4.30 14.67
C GLU A 192 -8.13 -4.92 15.23
N LYS A 193 -8.22 -5.71 16.31
CA LYS A 193 -7.06 -6.43 16.87
C LYS A 193 -6.56 -7.53 15.93
N LYS A 194 -7.46 -8.28 15.28
CA LYS A 194 -7.10 -9.32 14.29
C LYS A 194 -6.59 -8.70 13.00
N VAL A 195 -7.21 -7.61 12.54
CA VAL A 195 -6.80 -6.84 11.36
C VAL A 195 -5.36 -6.38 11.54
N PHE A 196 -5.03 -5.75 12.67
CA PHE A 196 -3.66 -5.35 13.00
C PHE A 196 -2.68 -6.52 12.93
N ARG A 197 -2.92 -7.61 13.66
CA ARG A 197 -1.99 -8.75 13.73
C ARG A 197 -1.78 -9.40 12.37
N LEU A 198 -2.86 -9.63 11.62
CA LEU A 198 -2.80 -10.26 10.30
C LEU A 198 -2.21 -9.32 9.23
N SER A 199 -2.44 -8.01 9.34
CA SER A 199 -1.83 -6.99 8.47
C SER A 199 -0.32 -6.90 8.68
N VAL A 200 0.14 -6.95 9.93
CA VAL A 200 1.59 -7.01 10.26
C VAL A 200 2.20 -8.30 9.74
N ALA A 201 1.61 -9.46 10.06
CA ALA A 201 2.09 -10.75 9.59
C ALA A 201 2.11 -10.84 8.05
N GLY A 202 1.03 -10.37 7.40
CA GLY A 202 0.92 -10.30 5.95
C GLY A 202 1.98 -9.41 5.32
N SER A 203 2.28 -8.25 5.91
CA SER A 203 3.31 -7.34 5.40
C SER A 203 4.71 -7.96 5.43
N VAL A 204 5.03 -8.73 6.48
CA VAL A 204 6.29 -9.47 6.56
C VAL A 204 6.35 -10.54 5.47
N VAL A 205 5.29 -11.34 5.34
CA VAL A 205 5.21 -12.38 4.29
C VAL A 205 5.27 -11.77 2.89
N ASN A 206 4.63 -10.62 2.67
CA ASN A 206 4.67 -9.86 1.42
C ASN A 206 6.09 -9.39 1.09
N ALA A 207 6.82 -8.86 2.07
CA ALA A 207 8.22 -8.46 1.88
C ALA A 207 9.08 -9.67 1.47
N LEU A 208 8.95 -10.80 2.16
CA LEU A 208 9.64 -12.05 1.82
C LEU A 208 9.32 -12.50 0.39
N TRP A 209 8.04 -12.51 0.04
CA TRP A 209 7.56 -12.91 -1.28
C TRP A 209 8.11 -12.00 -2.38
N ARG A 210 8.01 -10.67 -2.21
CA ARG A 210 8.46 -9.68 -3.20
C ARG A 210 9.97 -9.75 -3.45
N VAL A 211 10.77 -9.84 -2.39
CA VAL A 211 12.23 -9.94 -2.53
C VAL A 211 12.61 -11.25 -3.20
N SER A 212 12.03 -12.37 -2.78
CA SER A 212 12.35 -13.70 -3.33
C SER A 212 11.92 -13.84 -4.78
N SER A 213 10.69 -13.46 -5.12
CA SER A 213 10.16 -13.51 -6.49
C SER A 213 10.87 -12.51 -7.41
N GLY A 214 11.20 -11.31 -6.91
CA GLY A 214 11.98 -10.32 -7.65
C GLY A 214 13.40 -10.81 -7.95
N ALA A 215 14.10 -11.38 -6.97
CA ALA A 215 15.42 -11.97 -7.18
C ALA A 215 15.37 -13.14 -8.19
N ALA A 216 14.36 -14.01 -8.10
CA ALA A 216 14.17 -15.11 -9.05
C ALA A 216 13.91 -14.60 -10.47
N ALA A 217 13.08 -13.57 -10.64
CA ALA A 217 12.80 -12.95 -11.94
C ALA A 217 14.06 -12.32 -12.54
N ILE A 218 14.86 -11.61 -11.75
CA ILE A 218 16.12 -11.01 -12.21
C ILE A 218 17.11 -12.09 -12.64
N LYS A 219 17.22 -13.19 -11.87
CA LYS A 219 18.07 -14.33 -12.23
C LYS A 219 17.61 -15.00 -13.52
N ALA A 220 16.30 -15.17 -13.71
CA ALA A 220 15.74 -15.70 -14.95
C ALA A 220 16.07 -14.79 -16.14
N LEU A 221 15.86 -13.48 -16.02
CA LEU A 221 16.18 -12.50 -17.06
C LEU A 221 17.68 -12.48 -17.40
N ALA A 222 18.56 -12.51 -16.40
CA ALA A 222 20.00 -12.63 -16.62
C ALA A 222 20.37 -13.93 -17.35
N GLY A 223 19.70 -15.04 -17.02
CA GLY A 223 19.82 -16.32 -17.72
C GLY A 223 19.32 -16.29 -19.17
N PHE A 224 18.36 -15.43 -19.51
CA PHE A 224 17.90 -15.20 -20.89
C PHE A 224 18.80 -14.26 -21.69
N ILE A 225 19.51 -13.33 -21.03
CA ILE A 225 20.41 -12.37 -21.69
C ILE A 225 21.80 -12.98 -21.98
N ASN A 226 22.30 -13.86 -21.11
CA ASN A 226 23.58 -14.57 -21.32
C ASN A 226 23.65 -15.41 -22.62
N PRO A 227 22.60 -16.09 -23.10
CA PRO A 227 22.67 -16.79 -24.39
C PRO A 227 22.61 -15.86 -25.61
N ILE A 228 22.22 -14.60 -25.48
CA ILE A 228 22.14 -13.64 -26.60
C ILE A 228 23.49 -12.94 -26.86
N THR A 229 24.41 -12.96 -25.90
CA THR A 229 25.75 -12.35 -26.03
C THR A 229 26.82 -13.30 -26.58
N PHE A 230 26.43 -14.52 -27.00
CA PHE A 230 27.31 -15.55 -27.55
C PHE A 230 26.96 -15.97 -29.00
N ILE A 231 26.25 -15.13 -29.75
CA ILE A 231 26.06 -15.23 -31.21
C ILE A 231 26.60 -13.95 -31.85
#